data_AF-A0AAU3YIL1-F1
#
_entry.id   AF-A0AAU3YIL1-F1
#
_cell.length_a   1.000
_cell.length_b   1.000
_cell.length_c   1.000
_cell.angle_alpha   90.00
_cell.angle_beta   90.00
_cell.angle_gamma   90.00
#
_symmetry.space_group_name_H-M   'P 1'
#
loop_
_entity.id
_entity.type
_entity.pdbx_description
1 polymer ?
#
loop_
_entity_poly.entity_id
_entity_poly.type
_entity_poly.pdbx_seq_one_letter_code
_entity_poly.pdbx_strand_id
1 'polypeptide(L)'
;MSCGEPHETDCSEVLDHLYEFLDHEMPDSDCTKFEVHFEECSPCLEKYGLEQAVKKLVKRCCGQDDVPTDLRAKVMGRIEVIRSGQVTPEEGMGNPLA
;
A
#
# COMPACT_ATOMS: atom_id res chain seq x y z
N MET A 1 -2.90 -15.48 3.21
CA MET A 1 -1.70 -16.25 3.59
C MET A 1 -0.68 -15.23 4.04
N SER A 2 -0.60 -15.08 5.35
CA SER A 2 0.31 -14.18 6.04
C SER A 2 1.75 -14.64 5.74
N CYS A 3 2.50 -13.75 5.09
CA CYS A 3 3.94 -13.53 5.27
C CYS A 3 4.46 -14.34 6.48
N GLY A 4 5.29 -15.39 6.25
CA GLY A 4 5.59 -16.48 7.20
C GLY A 4 6.36 -16.13 8.50
N GLU A 5 6.30 -14.87 8.96
CA GLU A 5 6.80 -14.41 10.25
C GLU A 5 5.65 -13.79 11.06
N PRO A 6 5.65 -13.89 12.40
CA PRO A 6 4.57 -13.37 13.24
C PRO A 6 4.70 -11.84 13.35
N HIS A 7 4.28 -11.12 12.31
CA HIS A 7 4.04 -9.69 12.40
C HIS A 7 2.73 -9.45 13.16
N GLU A 8 2.64 -8.40 13.96
CA GLU A 8 1.42 -8.08 14.75
C GLU A 8 0.19 -7.78 13.86
N THR A 9 0.39 -7.51 12.57
CA THR A 9 -0.67 -7.13 11.64
C THR A 9 -0.54 -7.92 10.35
N ASP A 10 -1.66 -8.41 9.81
CA ASP A 10 -1.66 -9.26 8.62
C ASP A 10 -1.45 -8.42 7.36
N CYS A 11 -0.61 -8.89 6.42
CA CYS A 11 -0.38 -8.20 5.14
C CYS A 11 -1.71 -7.89 4.41
N SER A 12 -2.73 -8.73 4.56
CA SER A 12 -4.06 -8.53 3.97
C SER A 12 -4.87 -7.45 4.67
N GLU A 13 -4.74 -7.36 6.00
CA GLU A 13 -5.42 -6.38 6.85
C GLU A 13 -4.85 -4.99 6.61
N VAL A 14 -3.52 -4.88 6.54
CA VAL A 14 -2.82 -3.64 6.19
C VAL A 14 -3.25 -3.11 4.82
N LEU A 15 -3.53 -3.98 3.84
CA LEU A 15 -4.04 -3.59 2.52
C LEU A 15 -5.51 -3.13 2.56
N ASP A 16 -6.33 -3.70 3.44
CA ASP A 16 -7.75 -3.34 3.57
C ASP A 16 -7.88 -1.97 4.27
N HIS A 17 -7.13 -1.77 5.36
CA HIS A 17 -7.04 -0.51 6.10
C HIS A 17 -6.20 0.57 5.38
N LEU A 18 -5.57 0.24 4.26
CA LEU A 18 -4.80 1.21 3.49
C LEU A 18 -5.67 2.34 2.95
N TYR A 19 -6.96 2.07 2.69
CA TYR A 19 -7.92 3.10 2.28
C TYR A 19 -8.09 4.16 3.37
N GLU A 20 -8.22 3.73 4.62
CA GLU A 20 -8.37 4.61 5.79
C GLU A 20 -7.07 5.36 6.09
N PHE A 21 -5.92 4.70 5.90
CA PHE A 21 -4.60 5.34 5.96
C PHE A 21 -4.46 6.47 4.93
N LEU A 22 -4.95 6.24 3.70
CA LEU A 22 -4.89 7.20 2.60
C LEU A 22 -5.84 8.40 2.78
N ASP A 23 -6.99 8.19 3.44
CA ASP A 23 -7.96 9.24 3.71
C ASP A 23 -7.64 10.03 5.00
N HIS A 24 -6.54 9.68 5.68
CA HIS A 24 -6.18 10.20 7.00
C HIS A 24 -7.30 9.99 8.04
N GLU A 25 -8.11 8.93 7.86
CA GLU A 25 -9.14 8.54 8.83
C GLU A 25 -8.56 7.69 9.98
N MET A 26 -7.27 7.36 9.92
CA MET A 26 -6.57 6.65 11.00
C MET A 26 -5.76 7.59 11.90
N PRO A 27 -5.65 7.28 13.20
CA PRO A 27 -4.79 8.01 14.12
C PRO A 27 -3.30 7.71 13.85
N ASP A 28 -2.43 8.67 14.19
CA ASP A 28 -0.97 8.56 13.99
C ASP A 28 -0.36 7.28 14.60
N SER A 29 -0.96 6.77 15.68
CA SER A 29 -0.49 5.55 16.34
C SER A 29 -0.66 4.29 15.48
N ASP A 30 -1.65 4.24 14.58
CA ASP A 30 -1.81 3.15 13.63
C ASP A 30 -0.97 3.38 12.37
N CYS A 31 -0.79 4.65 11.96
CA CYS A 31 0.16 5.01 10.91
C CYS A 31 1.57 4.45 11.17
N THR A 32 2.07 4.57 12.40
CA THR A 32 3.38 4.03 12.79
C THR A 32 3.42 2.50 12.73
N LYS A 33 2.36 1.79 13.12
CA LYS A 33 2.33 0.32 13.03
C LYS A 33 2.40 -0.15 11.57
N PHE A 34 1.71 0.55 10.69
CA PHE A 34 1.69 0.24 9.26
C PHE A 34 3.07 0.49 8.66
N GLU A 35 3.72 1.60 9.02
CA GLU A 35 5.11 1.90 8.64
C GLU A 35 6.06 0.77 9.05
N VAL A 36 6.04 0.37 10.32
CA VAL A 36 6.89 -0.73 10.83
C VAL A 36 6.62 -2.03 10.06
N HIS A 37 5.35 -2.38 9.87
CA HIS A 37 4.98 -3.57 9.10
C HIS A 37 5.50 -3.50 7.66
N PHE A 38 5.43 -2.34 7.01
CA PHE A 38 5.94 -2.16 5.65
C PHE A 38 7.45 -2.25 5.55
N GLU A 39 8.18 -1.76 6.55
CA GLU A 39 9.64 -1.88 6.61
C GLU A 39 10.07 -3.32 6.86
N GLU A 40 9.40 -4.03 7.78
CA GLU A 40 9.72 -5.43 8.10
C GLU A 40 9.23 -6.41 7.02
N CYS A 41 8.11 -6.12 6.36
CA CYS A 41 7.48 -7.00 5.38
C CYS A 41 7.78 -6.63 3.92
N SER A 42 9.05 -6.35 3.65
CA SER A 42 9.59 -6.11 2.30
C SER A 42 9.22 -7.19 1.25
N PRO A 43 9.30 -8.52 1.52
CA PRO A 43 9.01 -9.53 0.49
C PRO A 43 7.54 -9.59 0.08
N CYS A 44 6.60 -9.22 0.96
CA CYS A 44 5.19 -9.13 0.58
C CYS A 44 4.94 -7.90 -0.29
N LEU A 45 5.48 -6.74 0.09
CA LEU A 45 5.32 -5.51 -0.69
C LEU A 45 5.93 -5.61 -2.08
N GLU A 46 7.09 -6.27 -2.22
CA GLU A 46 7.71 -6.52 -3.51
C GLU A 46 6.84 -7.44 -4.37
N LYS A 47 6.34 -8.54 -3.80
CA LYS A 47 5.44 -9.47 -4.49
C LYS A 47 4.15 -8.80 -4.98
N TYR A 48 3.68 -7.80 -4.24
CA TYR A 48 2.50 -7.01 -4.60
C TYR A 48 2.83 -5.81 -5.51
N GLY A 49 4.11 -5.52 -5.76
CA GLY A 49 4.53 -4.33 -6.52
C GLY A 49 4.19 -3.02 -5.82
N LEU A 50 4.06 -3.04 -4.50
CA LEU A 50 3.64 -1.92 -3.66
C LEU A 50 4.80 -1.21 -2.96
N GLU A 51 5.98 -1.82 -2.91
CA GLU A 51 7.15 -1.30 -2.18
C GLU A 51 7.42 0.19 -2.48
N GLN A 52 7.54 0.57 -3.74
CA GLN A 52 7.82 1.95 -4.13
C GLN A 52 6.67 2.91 -3.82
N ALA A 53 5.42 2.45 -3.95
CA ALA A 53 4.25 3.27 -3.69
C ALA A 53 4.13 3.54 -2.19
N VAL A 54 4.30 2.50 -1.37
CA VAL A 54 4.25 2.54 0.09
C VAL A 54 5.38 3.41 0.66
N LYS A 55 6.63 3.25 0.20
CA LYS A 55 7.75 4.12 0.63
C LYS A 55 7.46 5.61 0.41
N LYS A 56 6.80 5.95 -0.70
CA LYS A 56 6.40 7.34 -0.99
C LYS A 56 5.23 7.80 -0.11
N LEU A 57 4.31 6.89 0.19
CA LEU A 57 3.14 7.11 1.04
C LEU A 57 3.54 7.42 2.48
N VAL A 58 4.36 6.55 3.07
CA VAL A 58 4.93 6.70 4.41
C VAL A 58 5.61 8.06 4.60
N LYS A 59 6.49 8.42 3.65
CA LYS A 59 7.18 9.73 3.67
C LYS A 59 6.24 10.94 3.64
N ARG A 60 5.08 10.82 3.00
CA ARG A 60 4.11 11.92 2.87
C ARG A 60 3.15 12.01 4.04
N CYS A 61 2.70 10.87 4.56
CA CYS A 61 1.79 10.81 5.71
C CYS A 61 2.41 11.50 6.94
N CYS A 62 3.70 11.24 7.21
CA CYS A 62 4.46 11.94 8.27
C CYS A 62 4.75 13.42 7.97
N GLY A 63 4.55 13.87 6.72
CA GLY A 63 4.84 15.22 6.26
C GLY A 63 3.63 16.16 6.19
N GLN A 64 2.42 15.70 6.54
CA GLN A 64 1.17 16.44 6.33
C GLN A 64 0.91 16.81 4.86
N ASP A 65 1.48 16.07 3.91
CA ASP A 65 1.33 16.31 2.47
C ASP A 65 0.23 15.42 1.89
N ASP A 66 -0.67 16.03 1.12
CA ASP A 66 -1.80 15.33 0.50
C ASP A 66 -1.30 14.21 -0.42
N VAL A 67 -1.84 13.00 -0.29
CA VAL A 67 -1.36 11.87 -1.09
C VAL A 67 -1.87 12.03 -2.53
N PRO A 68 -0.98 12.19 -3.53
CA PRO A 68 -1.42 12.45 -4.89
C PRO A 68 -2.22 11.28 -5.45
N THR A 69 -3.28 11.62 -6.20
CA THR A 69 -4.22 10.69 -6.84
C THR A 69 -3.54 9.57 -7.61
N ASP A 70 -2.35 9.82 -8.20
CA ASP A 70 -1.56 8.82 -8.91
C ASP A 70 -1.09 7.67 -7.99
N LEU A 71 -0.58 7.99 -6.79
CA LEU A 71 -0.17 6.98 -5.81
C LEU A 71 -1.37 6.22 -5.29
N ARG A 72 -2.45 6.94 -4.95
CA ARG A 72 -3.72 6.33 -4.53
C ARG A 72 -4.21 5.34 -5.60
N ALA A 73 -4.32 5.77 -6.85
CA ALA A 73 -4.77 4.93 -7.96
C ALA A 73 -3.86 3.73 -8.20
N LYS A 74 -2.54 3.91 -8.14
CA LYS A 74 -1.56 2.81 -8.25
C LYS A 74 -1.79 1.76 -7.18
N VAL A 75 -1.95 2.18 -5.92
CA VAL A 75 -2.12 1.22 -4.83
C VAL A 75 -3.49 0.53 -4.89
N MET A 76 -4.57 1.27 -5.15
CA MET A 76 -5.91 0.68 -5.29
C MET A 76 -5.97 -0.34 -6.41
N GLY A 77 -5.36 -0.04 -7.56
CA GLY A 77 -5.28 -0.99 -8.67
C GLY A 77 -4.55 -2.28 -8.29
N ARG A 78 -3.48 -2.20 -7.49
CA ARG A 78 -2.78 -3.39 -6.99
C ARG A 78 -3.64 -4.19 -6.01
N ILE A 79 -4.31 -3.53 -5.07
CA ILE A 79 -5.20 -4.19 -4.08
C ILE A 79 -6.33 -4.94 -4.79
N GLU A 80 -6.95 -4.34 -5.81
CA GLU A 80 -8.04 -4.96 -6.56
C GLU A 80 -7.59 -6.21 -7.33
N VAL A 81 -6.38 -6.16 -7.89
CA VAL A 81 -5.75 -7.30 -8.59
C VAL A 81 -5.43 -8.44 -7.60
N ILE A 82 -4.90 -8.11 -6.41
CA ILE A 82 -4.62 -9.09 -5.34
C ILE A 82 -5.92 -9.75 -4.85
N ARG A 83 -6.99 -8.96 -4.63
CA ARG A 83 -8.32 -9.48 -4.23
C ARG A 83 -8.92 -10.38 -5.30
N SER A 84 -8.66 -10.10 -6.57
CA SER A 84 -9.12 -10.90 -7.71
C SER A 84 -8.28 -12.16 -7.95
N GLY A 85 -7.25 -12.44 -7.14
CA GLY A 85 -6.40 -13.63 -7.25
C GLY A 85 -5.43 -13.61 -8.44
N GLN A 86 -5.28 -12.47 -9.12
CA GLN A 86 -4.40 -12.32 -10.26
C GLN A 86 -3.08 -11.70 -9.78
N VAL A 87 -1.94 -12.26 -10.19
CA VAL A 87 -0.62 -11.69 -9.88
C VAL A 87 -0.35 -10.59 -10.90
N THR A 88 0.00 -9.40 -10.44
CA THR A 88 0.01 -8.19 -11.26
C THR A 88 1.01 -8.26 -12.44
N PRO A 89 0.60 -7.95 -13.68
CA PRO A 89 1.54 -7.57 -14.73
C PRO A 89 2.11 -6.18 -14.45
N GLU A 90 3.34 -5.98 -14.89
CA GLU A 90 4.14 -4.78 -14.72
C GLU A 90 3.59 -3.60 -15.55
N GLU A 91 3.59 -2.40 -14.94
CA GLU A 91 3.58 -1.05 -15.53
C GLU A 91 2.78 -0.76 -16.83
N GLY A 92 1.74 0.08 -16.73
CA GLY A 92 1.24 0.81 -17.90
C GLY A 92 -0.19 1.33 -17.80
N MET A 93 -0.40 2.51 -17.19
CA MET A 93 -1.56 3.34 -17.53
C MET A 93 -1.11 4.74 -17.94
N GLY A 94 -0.38 4.79 -19.05
CA GLY A 94 -0.43 5.96 -19.92
C GLY A 94 -1.74 5.89 -20.68
N ASN A 95 -2.69 6.78 -20.36
CA ASN A 95 -3.87 6.98 -21.18
C ASN A 95 -3.72 8.30 -21.95
N PRO A 96 -3.32 8.29 -23.23
CA PRO A 96 -3.61 9.41 -24.12
C PRO A 96 -5.07 9.26 -24.57
N LEU A 97 -5.96 10.04 -23.96
CA LEU A 97 -7.30 10.23 -24.47
C LEU A 97 -7.21 10.88 -25.86
N ALA A 98 -7.94 10.27 -26.80
CA ALA A 98 -8.03 10.56 -28.23
C ALA A 98 -8.56 11.97 -28.56
#